data_AF-A0A9D1ARN8-F1
#
_entry.id   AF-A0A9D1ARN8-F1
#
_cell.length_a   1.000
_cell.length_b   1.000
_cell.length_c   1.000
_cell.angle_alpha   90.00
_cell.angle_beta   90.00
_cell.angle_gamma   90.00
#
_symmetry.space_group_name_H-M   'P 1'
#
loop_
_entity.id
_entity.type
_entity.pdbx_description
1 polymer ?
#
loop_
_entity_poly.entity_id
_entity_poly.type
_entity_poly.pdbx_seq_one_letter_code
_entity_poly.pdbx_strand_id
1 'polypeptide(L)'
;MQPWLLSAAALAVDLPLSTQGCESLEQLGELRFTFNVESSGALKVSRAWIYRPKTREVVRTIEDDSISFTFGAPEGDEQTQADAQFINDSFWLMPQCHLSWASDATVTDRGTAPLPIGEGEAHKVTVRYAADGGGYTPGDAYDLFVQDDRIVAWIYRRRAEDKPTMITTFTDYVPAGPLSVATEHVSEDGEFRLFFTDVAASPSP
;
A
#
# COMPACT_ATOMS: atom_id res chain seq x y z
N MET A 1 -6.86 -9.45 16.51
CA MET A 1 -7.34 -9.79 15.15
C MET A 1 -6.99 -8.59 14.29
N GLN A 2 -6.10 -8.71 13.31
CA GLN A 2 -5.77 -7.58 12.44
C GLN A 2 -7.03 -7.22 11.62
N PRO A 3 -7.43 -5.93 11.58
CA PRO A 3 -8.78 -5.53 11.16
C PRO A 3 -9.16 -5.90 9.72
N TRP A 4 -8.18 -6.06 8.83
CA TRP A 4 -8.36 -6.40 7.42
C TRP A 4 -8.58 -7.91 7.16
N LEU A 5 -8.60 -8.76 8.20
CA LEU A 5 -8.84 -10.21 8.12
C LEU A 5 -10.31 -10.65 8.12
N LEU A 6 -11.24 -9.70 8.18
CA LEU A 6 -12.66 -10.01 8.07
C LEU A 6 -13.06 -9.93 6.61
N SER A 7 -13.20 -11.11 5.99
CA SER A 7 -14.07 -11.43 4.86
C SER A 7 -14.79 -10.21 4.30
N ALA A 8 -14.36 -9.72 3.13
CA ALA A 8 -15.02 -8.78 2.21
C ALA A 8 -16.44 -8.30 2.61
N ALA A 9 -16.54 -7.66 3.76
CA ALA A 9 -17.74 -7.00 4.24
C ALA A 9 -17.47 -5.53 4.02
N ALA A 10 -17.65 -5.13 2.77
CA ALA A 10 -17.50 -3.76 2.31
C ALA A 10 -18.29 -2.80 3.21
N LEU A 11 -17.59 -1.82 3.76
CA LEU A 11 -18.09 -0.51 4.16
C LEU A 11 -16.91 0.46 3.96
N ALA A 12 -17.06 1.74 3.61
CA ALA A 12 -18.16 2.55 3.08
C ALA A 12 -17.53 3.94 2.86
N VAL A 13 -16.50 4.00 2.02
CA VAL A 13 -15.83 5.26 1.70
C VAL A 13 -15.92 5.46 0.20
N ASP A 14 -16.62 6.52 -0.20
CA ASP A 14 -16.63 6.98 -1.59
C ASP A 14 -15.28 7.67 -1.86
N LEU A 15 -14.27 6.85 -2.15
CA LEU A 15 -13.01 7.32 -2.69
C LEU A 15 -13.17 7.45 -4.21
N PRO A 16 -12.69 8.53 -4.83
CA PRO A 16 -12.64 8.66 -6.29
C PRO A 16 -11.50 7.78 -6.87
N LEU A 17 -11.35 6.55 -6.38
CA LEU A 17 -10.27 5.63 -6.71
C LEU A 17 -10.85 4.32 -7.23
N SER A 18 -10.22 3.76 -8.26
CA SER A 18 -10.56 2.43 -8.73
C SER A 18 -10.12 1.40 -7.68
N THR A 19 -11.10 0.67 -7.17
CA THR A 19 -10.91 -0.49 -6.28
C THR A 19 -11.07 -1.81 -7.04
N GLN A 20 -11.13 -1.76 -8.38
CA GLN A 20 -11.30 -2.93 -9.22
C GLN A 20 -10.27 -4.01 -8.88
N GLY A 21 -10.74 -5.22 -8.59
CA GLY A 21 -9.90 -6.37 -8.27
C GLY A 21 -9.59 -6.53 -6.79
N CYS A 22 -9.84 -5.53 -5.94
CA CYS A 22 -9.64 -5.65 -4.50
C CYS A 22 -10.62 -6.65 -3.87
N GLU A 23 -11.86 -6.71 -4.37
CA GLU A 23 -12.88 -7.68 -3.98
C GLU A 23 -12.58 -9.12 -4.45
N SER A 24 -11.70 -9.26 -5.43
CA SER A 24 -11.32 -10.54 -6.03
C SER A 24 -9.92 -10.99 -5.64
N LEU A 25 -9.27 -10.33 -4.68
CA LEU A 25 -7.90 -10.67 -4.27
C LEU A 25 -7.79 -12.13 -3.80
N GLU A 26 -8.81 -12.63 -3.08
CA GLU A 26 -8.88 -14.03 -2.62
C GLU A 26 -8.96 -15.06 -3.76
N GLN A 27 -9.29 -14.64 -4.99
CA GLN A 27 -9.34 -15.51 -6.16
C GLN A 27 -7.97 -15.69 -6.83
N LEU A 28 -6.98 -14.87 -6.45
CA LEU A 28 -5.60 -15.06 -6.89
C LEU A 28 -5.02 -16.33 -6.27
N GLY A 29 -4.34 -17.12 -7.10
CA GLY A 29 -3.53 -18.24 -6.62
C GLY A 29 -2.25 -17.73 -5.98
N GLU A 30 -1.67 -16.68 -6.57
CA GLU A 30 -0.45 -16.05 -6.10
C GLU A 30 -0.38 -14.58 -6.55
N LEU A 31 0.14 -13.73 -5.68
CA LEU A 31 0.64 -12.39 -5.98
C LEU A 31 2.11 -12.35 -5.56
N ARG A 32 3.00 -12.02 -6.48
CA ARG A 32 4.43 -11.83 -6.20
C ARG A 32 4.88 -10.44 -6.58
N PHE A 33 5.83 -9.91 -5.82
CA PHE A 33 6.46 -8.61 -6.05
C PHE A 33 7.71 -8.49 -5.19
N THR A 34 8.64 -7.63 -5.61
CA THR A 34 9.82 -7.25 -4.85
C THR A 34 9.74 -5.77 -4.52
N PHE A 35 9.73 -5.46 -3.22
CA PHE A 35 9.71 -4.11 -2.67
C PHE A 35 11.15 -3.61 -2.52
N ASN A 36 11.46 -2.47 -3.13
CA ASN A 36 12.78 -1.86 -3.08
C ASN A 36 12.72 -0.41 -2.58
N VAL A 37 13.73 0.00 -1.82
CA VAL A 37 13.92 1.40 -1.43
C VAL A 37 15.35 1.81 -1.70
N GLU A 38 15.51 2.89 -2.46
CA GLU A 38 16.74 3.63 -2.67
C GLU A 38 16.71 4.92 -1.84
N SER A 39 17.88 5.25 -1.28
CA SER A 39 18.10 6.54 -0.63
C SER A 39 19.46 7.09 -1.04
N SER A 40 19.48 8.33 -1.51
CA SER A 40 20.67 9.00 -2.08
C SER A 40 21.35 8.14 -3.16
N GLY A 41 20.55 7.54 -4.04
CA GLY A 41 21.01 6.71 -5.16
C GLY A 41 21.55 5.33 -4.79
N ALA A 42 21.43 4.91 -3.53
CA ALA A 42 21.89 3.59 -3.07
C ALA A 42 20.71 2.73 -2.59
N LEU A 43 20.64 1.48 -3.06
CA LEU A 43 19.66 0.50 -2.59
C LEU A 43 19.87 0.21 -1.10
N LYS A 44 18.83 0.43 -0.30
CA LYS A 44 18.83 0.23 1.17
C LYS A 44 18.01 -0.97 1.59
N VAL A 45 16.97 -1.28 0.83
CA VAL A 45 16.01 -2.36 1.12
C VAL A 45 15.71 -3.08 -0.18
N SER A 46 15.70 -4.41 -0.12
CA SER A 46 15.08 -5.26 -1.12
C SER A 46 14.43 -6.45 -0.41
N ARG A 47 13.11 -6.63 -0.59
CA ARG A 47 12.34 -7.73 -0.01
C ARG A 47 11.42 -8.30 -1.07
N ALA A 48 11.63 -9.56 -1.42
CA ALA A 48 10.75 -10.29 -2.33
C ALA A 48 9.62 -10.96 -1.54
N TRP A 49 8.42 -10.88 -2.08
CA TRP A 49 7.20 -11.39 -1.47
C TRP A 49 6.47 -12.32 -2.42
N ILE A 50 5.96 -13.41 -1.86
CA ILE A 50 4.94 -14.25 -2.47
C ILE A 50 3.78 -14.28 -1.50
N TYR A 51 2.59 -13.93 -1.96
CA TYR A 51 1.35 -13.97 -1.18
C TYR A 51 0.34 -14.87 -1.86
N ARG A 52 -0.27 -15.79 -1.09
CA ARG A 52 -1.37 -16.65 -1.52
C ARG A 52 -2.62 -16.27 -0.74
N PRO A 53 -3.46 -15.36 -1.26
CA PRO A 53 -4.57 -14.76 -0.51
C PRO A 53 -5.52 -15.78 0.12
N LYS A 54 -5.87 -16.83 -0.64
CA LYS A 54 -6.80 -17.88 -0.19
C LYS A 54 -6.35 -18.61 1.08
N THR A 55 -5.06 -18.88 1.22
CA THR A 55 -4.48 -19.57 2.39
C THR A 55 -3.85 -18.61 3.39
N ARG A 56 -3.75 -17.32 3.02
CA ARG A 56 -3.00 -16.28 3.74
C ARG A 56 -1.52 -16.61 3.92
N GLU A 57 -0.98 -17.52 3.11
CA GLU A 57 0.45 -17.83 3.16
C GLU A 57 1.25 -16.67 2.57
N VAL A 58 2.26 -16.21 3.30
CA VAL A 58 3.24 -15.24 2.82
C VAL A 58 4.62 -15.84 2.92
N VAL A 59 5.39 -15.70 1.85
CA VAL A 59 6.82 -16.00 1.82
C VAL A 59 7.57 -14.69 1.63
N ARG A 60 8.48 -14.37 2.57
CA ARG A 60 9.46 -13.30 2.44
C ARG A 60 10.79 -13.89 2.01
N THR A 61 11.44 -13.30 1.03
CA THR A 61 12.84 -13.62 0.68
C THR A 61 13.69 -12.36 0.71
N ILE A 62 14.83 -12.43 1.38
CA ILE A 62 15.85 -11.38 1.43
C ILE A 62 17.17 -12.06 1.04
N GLU A 63 17.79 -11.59 -0.05
CA GLU A 63 18.92 -12.29 -0.66
C GLU A 63 18.55 -13.76 -0.94
N ASP A 64 19.18 -14.72 -0.26
CA ASP A 64 18.92 -16.16 -0.40
C ASP A 64 18.11 -16.76 0.77
N ASP A 65 17.78 -15.95 1.78
CA ASP A 65 17.07 -16.40 2.98
C ASP A 65 15.56 -16.18 2.84
N SER A 66 14.81 -17.28 2.93
CA SER A 66 13.34 -17.27 2.86
C SER A 66 12.70 -17.70 4.17
N ILE A 67 11.62 -17.01 4.54
CA ILE A 67 10.71 -17.45 5.60
C ILE A 67 9.28 -17.50 5.10
N SER A 68 8.52 -18.50 5.53
CA SER A 68 7.08 -18.62 5.27
C SER A 68 6.31 -18.48 6.57
N PHE A 69 5.19 -17.77 6.53
CA PHE A 69 4.30 -17.56 7.67
C PHE A 69 2.84 -17.40 7.21
N THR A 70 1.92 -17.59 8.15
CA THR A 70 0.51 -17.24 7.91
C THR A 70 0.33 -15.78 8.26
N PHE A 71 -0.02 -14.99 7.25
CA PHE A 71 -0.20 -13.57 7.42
C PHE A 71 -1.26 -13.27 8.49
N GLY A 72 -0.94 -12.39 9.44
CA GLY A 72 -1.75 -11.99 10.59
C GLY A 72 -1.85 -13.04 11.71
N ALA A 73 -1.09 -14.14 11.58
CA ALA A 73 -0.88 -15.16 12.61
C ALA A 73 0.59 -15.60 12.64
N PRO A 74 1.56 -14.67 12.79
CA PRO A 74 2.97 -15.02 12.85
C PRO A 74 3.34 -15.78 14.13
N GLU A 75 4.31 -16.68 14.02
CA GLU A 75 4.89 -17.44 15.14
C GLU A 75 6.35 -17.02 15.37
N GLY A 76 6.62 -16.48 16.57
CA GLY A 76 7.95 -16.00 16.96
C GLY A 76 8.31 -14.62 16.41
N ASP A 77 9.47 -14.12 16.82
CA ASP A 77 9.87 -12.73 16.58
C ASP A 77 10.14 -12.45 15.10
N GLU A 78 10.76 -13.40 14.39
CA GLU A 78 11.12 -13.23 12.98
C GLU A 78 9.89 -13.13 12.08
N GLN A 79 8.91 -14.03 12.26
CA GLN A 79 7.65 -13.96 11.51
C GLN A 79 6.85 -12.71 11.90
N THR A 80 6.89 -12.29 13.17
CA THR A 80 6.22 -11.06 13.62
C THR A 80 6.80 -9.83 12.91
N GLN A 81 8.12 -9.79 12.75
CA GLN A 81 8.77 -8.73 11.97
C GLN A 81 8.41 -8.80 10.48
N ALA A 82 8.39 -9.99 9.89
CA ALA A 82 8.03 -10.17 8.49
C ALA A 82 6.56 -9.81 8.21
N ASP A 83 5.66 -10.14 9.13
CA ASP A 83 4.25 -9.77 9.05
C ASP A 83 4.08 -8.25 9.01
N ALA A 84 4.76 -7.52 9.90
CA ALA A 84 4.77 -6.06 9.91
C ALA A 84 5.35 -5.46 8.60
N GLN A 85 6.43 -6.05 8.08
CA GLN A 85 7.01 -5.62 6.81
C GLN A 85 6.07 -5.88 5.63
N PHE A 86 5.40 -7.03 5.57
CA PHE A 86 4.45 -7.34 4.51
C PHE A 86 3.26 -6.38 4.52
N ILE A 87 2.77 -6.00 5.71
CA ILE A 87 1.72 -4.97 5.83
C ILE A 87 2.18 -3.68 5.16
N ASN A 88 3.36 -3.18 5.54
CA ASN A 88 3.91 -1.96 4.96
C ASN A 88 4.08 -2.07 3.43
N ASP A 89 4.75 -3.13 2.98
CA ASP A 89 5.15 -3.26 1.58
C ASP A 89 3.94 -3.48 0.67
N SER A 90 2.95 -4.26 1.12
CA SER A 90 1.70 -4.46 0.39
C SER A 90 0.80 -3.21 0.42
N PHE A 91 0.89 -2.37 1.46
CA PHE A 91 0.18 -1.08 1.51
C PHE A 91 0.68 -0.12 0.44
N TRP A 92 1.99 -0.10 0.19
CA TRP A 92 2.58 0.66 -0.91
C TRP A 92 2.18 0.12 -2.30
N LEU A 93 2.12 -1.20 -2.45
CA LEU A 93 1.78 -1.82 -3.74
C LEU A 93 0.31 -1.60 -4.11
N MET A 94 -0.60 -1.76 -3.14
CA MET A 94 -2.04 -1.78 -3.36
C MET A 94 -2.80 -0.85 -2.41
N PRO A 95 -2.42 0.43 -2.30
CA PRO A 95 -3.04 1.35 -1.34
C PRO A 95 -4.55 1.47 -1.56
N GLN A 96 -5.02 1.40 -2.81
CA GLN A 96 -6.44 1.42 -3.15
C GLN A 96 -7.24 0.33 -2.44
N CYS A 97 -6.66 -0.87 -2.29
CA CYS A 97 -7.32 -1.96 -1.60
C CYS A 97 -7.32 -1.74 -0.10
N HIS A 98 -6.17 -1.41 0.50
CA HIS A 98 -6.05 -1.13 1.93
C HIS A 98 -6.95 0.02 2.39
N LEU A 99 -7.03 1.09 1.60
CA LEU A 99 -7.91 2.22 1.85
C LEU A 99 -9.39 1.84 1.75
N SER A 100 -9.76 0.99 0.79
CA SER A 100 -11.14 0.51 0.63
C SER A 100 -11.60 -0.42 1.76
N TRP A 101 -10.65 -1.08 2.43
CA TRP A 101 -10.92 -1.99 3.56
C TRP A 101 -10.84 -1.29 4.93
N ALA A 102 -10.43 -0.01 4.96
CA ALA A 102 -10.25 0.72 6.21
C ALA A 102 -11.61 1.05 6.84
N SER A 103 -11.91 0.41 7.97
CA SER A 103 -13.15 0.65 8.74
C SER A 103 -13.03 1.77 9.77
N ASP A 104 -11.82 2.18 10.11
CA ASP A 104 -11.48 3.12 11.19
C ASP A 104 -10.95 4.47 10.65
N ALA A 105 -11.13 4.73 9.36
CA ALA A 105 -10.67 5.95 8.71
C ALA A 105 -11.82 6.94 8.46
N THR A 106 -11.54 8.22 8.72
CA THR A 106 -12.37 9.33 8.24
C THR A 106 -11.83 9.81 6.90
N VAL A 107 -12.72 10.01 5.94
CA VAL A 107 -12.35 10.53 4.62
C VAL A 107 -13.01 11.88 4.38
N THR A 108 -12.23 12.83 3.90
CA THR A 108 -12.68 14.19 3.63
C THR A 108 -12.29 14.58 2.21
N ASP A 109 -13.28 14.83 1.37
CA ASP A 109 -13.10 15.44 0.07
C ASP A 109 -12.58 16.89 0.24
N ARG A 110 -11.48 17.22 -0.44
CA ARG A 110 -10.87 18.55 -0.44
C ARG A 110 -11.02 19.26 -1.78
N GLY A 111 -11.70 18.65 -2.75
CA GLY A 111 -11.86 19.14 -4.11
C GLY A 111 -10.54 19.15 -4.88
N THR A 112 -10.50 19.93 -5.96
CA THR A 112 -9.29 20.11 -6.75
C THR A 112 -8.22 20.90 -5.98
N ALA A 113 -6.98 20.43 -6.01
CA ALA A 113 -5.84 21.10 -5.39
C ALA A 113 -4.57 20.94 -6.26
N PRO A 114 -3.60 21.87 -6.16
CA PRO A 114 -2.29 21.71 -6.81
C PRO A 114 -1.60 20.42 -6.39
N LEU A 115 -0.93 19.76 -7.34
CA LEU A 115 -0.11 18.60 -7.03
C LEU A 115 1.00 18.98 -6.03
N PRO A 116 1.35 18.07 -5.10
CA PRO A 116 2.39 18.36 -4.11
C PRO A 116 3.80 18.20 -4.69
N ILE A 117 3.93 17.60 -5.87
CA ILE A 117 5.16 17.43 -6.65
C ILE A 117 4.81 17.69 -8.12
N GLY A 118 5.55 18.57 -8.78
CA GLY A 118 5.36 18.90 -10.20
C GLY A 118 4.29 19.97 -10.46
N GLU A 119 3.92 20.12 -11.73
CA GLU A 119 2.91 21.09 -12.17
C GLU A 119 1.53 20.43 -12.34
N GLY A 120 0.46 21.20 -12.18
CA GLY A 120 -0.91 20.76 -12.40
C GLY A 120 -1.73 20.60 -11.11
N GLU A 121 -2.95 20.08 -11.27
CA GLU A 121 -3.91 19.90 -10.18
C GLU A 121 -4.55 18.52 -10.25
N ALA A 122 -4.99 18.01 -9.10
CA ALA A 122 -5.67 16.73 -8.97
C ALA A 122 -6.81 16.84 -7.95
N HIS A 123 -7.73 15.87 -7.96
CA HIS A 123 -8.74 15.77 -6.91
C HIS A 123 -8.06 15.28 -5.62
N LYS A 124 -8.14 16.08 -4.55
CA LYS A 124 -7.50 15.80 -3.28
C LYS A 124 -8.50 15.20 -2.30
N VAL A 125 -8.11 14.10 -1.68
CA VAL A 125 -8.84 13.45 -0.59
C VAL A 125 -7.93 13.28 0.62
N THR A 126 -8.39 13.68 1.80
CA THR A 126 -7.69 13.41 3.06
C THR A 126 -8.28 12.18 3.72
N VAL A 127 -7.46 11.16 3.97
CA VAL A 127 -7.78 9.99 4.78
C VAL A 127 -7.09 10.13 6.13
N ARG A 128 -7.82 9.99 7.23
CA ARG A 128 -7.28 10.07 8.60
C ARG A 128 -7.72 8.86 9.41
N TYR A 129 -6.76 8.09 9.90
CA TYR A 129 -7.01 6.94 10.76
C TYR A 129 -7.26 7.38 12.20
N ALA A 130 -8.11 6.64 12.91
CA ALA A 130 -8.33 6.86 14.34
C ALA A 130 -7.01 6.70 15.12
N ALA A 131 -6.81 7.53 16.14
CA ALA A 131 -5.63 7.45 17.01
C ALA A 131 -5.70 6.22 17.94
N ASP A 132 -6.90 5.84 18.34
CA ASP A 132 -7.22 4.70 19.19
C ASP A 132 -8.12 3.74 18.40
N GLY A 133 -7.94 2.42 18.56
CA GLY A 133 -8.83 1.43 17.92
C GLY A 133 -8.17 0.35 17.07
N GLY A 134 -6.86 0.43 16.84
CA GLY A 134 -6.07 -0.62 16.18
C GLY A 134 -6.02 -0.50 14.65
N GLY A 135 -4.97 -1.04 14.05
CA GLY A 135 -4.56 -0.82 12.66
C GLY A 135 -3.04 -0.64 12.59
N TYR A 136 -2.42 -0.73 11.41
CA TYR A 136 -0.96 -0.58 11.29
C TYR A 136 -0.49 0.88 11.32
N THR A 137 -1.37 1.82 10.96
CA THR A 137 -1.07 3.26 10.92
C THR A 137 -1.97 4.10 11.86
N PRO A 138 -2.07 3.78 13.17
CA PRO A 138 -2.96 4.53 14.07
C PRO A 138 -2.60 6.01 14.15
N GLY A 139 -3.61 6.85 14.01
CA GLY A 139 -3.49 8.30 14.06
C GLY A 139 -2.84 8.95 12.84
N ASP A 140 -2.34 8.18 11.87
CA ASP A 140 -1.74 8.72 10.66
C ASP A 140 -2.79 9.32 9.71
N ALA A 141 -2.33 10.21 8.83
CA ALA A 141 -3.15 10.75 7.75
C ALA A 141 -2.42 10.72 6.41
N TYR A 142 -3.20 10.62 5.35
CA TYR A 142 -2.76 10.63 3.97
C TYR A 142 -3.57 11.68 3.20
N ASP A 143 -2.91 12.59 2.52
CA ASP A 143 -3.53 13.43 1.50
C ASP A 143 -3.24 12.80 0.14
N LEU A 144 -4.26 12.18 -0.44
CA LEU A 144 -4.21 11.50 -1.73
C LEU A 144 -4.55 12.50 -2.83
N PHE A 145 -3.76 12.50 -3.89
CA PHE A 145 -4.02 13.28 -5.10
C PHE A 145 -4.38 12.31 -6.22
N VAL A 146 -5.58 12.48 -6.77
CA VAL A 146 -6.24 11.49 -7.60
C VAL A 146 -6.59 12.06 -8.98
N GLN A 147 -6.20 11.33 -10.02
CA GLN A 147 -6.53 11.60 -11.43
C GLN A 147 -6.87 10.29 -12.11
N ASP A 148 -7.91 10.28 -12.96
CA ASP A 148 -8.37 9.09 -13.69
C ASP A 148 -8.51 7.84 -12.81
N ASP A 149 -9.13 8.02 -11.64
CA ASP A 149 -9.35 7.00 -10.60
C ASP A 149 -8.06 6.36 -10.04
N ARG A 150 -6.90 7.03 -10.18
CA ARG A 150 -5.59 6.58 -9.70
C ARG A 150 -4.92 7.62 -8.82
N ILE A 151 -4.19 7.15 -7.82
CA ILE A 151 -3.32 8.02 -7.02
C ILE A 151 -2.15 8.43 -7.92
N VAL A 152 -1.89 9.73 -8.04
CA VAL A 152 -0.73 10.26 -8.79
C VAL A 152 0.33 10.86 -7.88
N ALA A 153 -0.05 11.20 -6.65
CA ALA A 153 0.84 11.58 -5.57
C ALA A 153 0.14 11.41 -4.23
N TRP A 154 0.93 11.34 -3.15
CA TRP A 154 0.38 11.48 -1.81
C TRP A 154 1.28 12.29 -0.87
N ILE A 155 0.69 12.76 0.22
CA ILE A 155 1.41 13.26 1.39
C ILE A 155 1.07 12.38 2.57
N TYR A 156 2.07 11.68 3.10
CA TYR A 156 1.97 10.96 4.37
C TYR A 156 2.28 11.89 5.53
N ARG A 157 1.40 11.90 6.55
CA ARG A 157 1.50 12.68 7.77
C ARG A 157 1.39 11.76 8.98
N ARG A 158 2.53 11.46 9.59
CA ARG A 158 2.60 10.65 10.81
C ARG A 158 1.82 11.33 11.93
N ARG A 159 0.98 10.58 12.63
CA ARG A 159 0.08 11.08 13.70
C ARG A 159 -0.80 12.26 13.28
N ALA A 160 -1.02 12.38 11.97
CA ALA A 160 -1.78 13.45 11.34
C ALA A 160 -1.29 14.86 11.74
N GLU A 161 0.01 15.01 11.95
CA GLU A 161 0.68 16.31 12.12
C GLU A 161 0.49 17.19 10.87
N ASP A 162 0.52 18.51 11.03
CA ASP A 162 0.37 19.44 9.91
C ASP A 162 1.56 19.38 8.95
N LYS A 163 2.76 19.10 9.48
CA LYS A 163 3.97 18.98 8.67
C LYS A 163 3.97 17.63 7.92
N PRO A 164 4.18 17.62 6.59
CA PRO A 164 4.42 16.40 5.83
C PRO A 164 5.56 15.57 6.43
N THR A 165 5.33 14.27 6.59
CA THR A 165 6.39 13.31 6.92
C THR A 165 7.09 12.85 5.65
N MET A 166 6.32 12.61 4.58
CA MET A 166 6.84 12.18 3.29
C MET A 166 5.86 12.58 2.19
N ILE A 167 6.41 12.99 1.05
CA ILE A 167 5.66 13.33 -0.16
C ILE A 167 6.27 12.51 -1.28
N THR A 168 5.45 11.76 -2.01
CA THR A 168 5.93 10.96 -3.14
C THR A 168 4.94 10.97 -4.30
N THR A 169 5.46 10.82 -5.50
CA THR A 169 4.69 10.50 -6.71
C THR A 169 4.17 9.06 -6.66
N PHE A 170 3.22 8.75 -7.55
CA PHE A 170 2.75 7.40 -7.88
C PHE A 170 2.72 7.28 -9.40
N THR A 171 3.70 6.58 -9.98
CA THR A 171 3.88 6.49 -11.43
C THR A 171 4.08 5.04 -11.89
N ASP A 172 4.16 4.86 -13.21
CA ASP A 172 4.43 3.58 -13.86
C ASP A 172 3.43 2.49 -13.47
N TYR A 173 2.14 2.77 -13.66
CA TYR A 173 1.08 1.82 -13.37
C TYR A 173 1.14 0.59 -14.30
N VAL A 174 1.17 -0.61 -13.69
CA VAL A 174 1.18 -1.90 -14.40
C VAL A 174 0.04 -2.81 -13.92
N PRO A 175 -0.42 -3.76 -14.75
CA PRO A 175 -1.36 -4.78 -14.32
C PRO A 175 -0.72 -5.79 -13.36
N ALA A 176 -1.42 -6.12 -12.27
CA ALA A 176 -1.11 -7.19 -11.34
C ALA A 176 -2.36 -8.08 -11.15
N GLY A 177 -2.62 -8.93 -12.15
CA GLY A 177 -3.88 -9.69 -12.21
C GLY A 177 -5.06 -8.75 -12.47
N PRO A 178 -6.10 -8.73 -11.61
CA PRO A 178 -7.23 -7.81 -11.76
C PRO A 178 -6.92 -6.38 -11.29
N LEU A 179 -5.77 -6.16 -10.64
CA LEU A 179 -5.36 -4.88 -10.09
C LEU A 179 -4.53 -4.07 -11.08
N SER A 180 -4.56 -2.75 -10.92
CA SER A 180 -3.61 -1.80 -11.52
C SER A 180 -2.81 -1.14 -10.39
N VAL A 181 -1.49 -1.32 -10.38
CA VAL A 181 -0.62 -0.89 -9.27
C VAL A 181 0.49 0.02 -9.77
N ALA A 182 0.81 1.08 -9.03
CA ALA A 182 1.96 1.92 -9.31
C ALA A 182 3.23 1.18 -8.90
N THR A 183 4.27 1.22 -9.73
CA THR A 183 5.55 0.56 -9.42
C THR A 183 6.66 1.51 -9.06
N GLU A 184 6.41 2.82 -9.08
CA GLU A 184 7.43 3.85 -8.89
C GLU A 184 6.88 5.00 -8.03
N HIS A 185 7.64 5.36 -6.98
CA HIS A 185 7.30 6.41 -6.03
C HIS A 185 8.55 7.19 -5.66
N VAL A 186 8.59 8.48 -6.01
CA VAL A 186 9.80 9.29 -5.88
C VAL A 186 9.49 10.58 -5.13
N SER A 187 10.40 11.01 -4.25
CA SER A 187 10.35 12.34 -3.64
C SER A 187 10.71 13.42 -4.67
N GLU A 188 10.32 14.67 -4.39
CA GLU A 188 10.57 15.79 -5.31
C GLU A 188 12.06 15.97 -5.68
N ASP A 189 12.95 15.72 -4.72
CA ASP A 189 14.41 15.82 -4.89
C ASP A 189 15.06 14.54 -5.46
N GLY A 190 14.30 13.46 -5.60
CA GLY A 190 14.83 12.15 -6.03
C GLY A 190 15.70 11.44 -4.98
N GLU A 191 15.85 12.00 -3.78
CA GLU A 191 16.66 11.40 -2.70
C GLU A 191 16.01 10.16 -2.11
N PHE A 192 14.68 10.05 -2.18
CA PHE A 192 13.92 8.86 -1.82
C PHE A 192 13.24 8.28 -3.06
N ARG A 193 13.43 6.99 -3.26
CA ARG A 193 12.76 6.24 -4.31
C ARG A 193 12.32 4.89 -3.77
N LEU A 194 11.03 4.58 -3.89
CA LEU A 194 10.44 3.29 -3.61
C LEU A 194 9.91 2.73 -4.92
N PHE A 195 10.28 1.50 -5.24
CA PHE A 195 9.86 0.90 -6.50
C PHE A 195 9.64 -0.60 -6.37
N PHE A 196 8.80 -1.11 -7.26
CA PHE A 196 8.44 -2.52 -7.33
C PHE A 196 9.03 -3.19 -8.56
N THR A 197 9.53 -4.39 -8.36
CA THR A 197 10.00 -5.29 -9.42
C THR A 197 9.31 -6.64 -9.28
N ASP A 198 9.39 -7.48 -10.32
CA ASP A 198 8.80 -8.83 -10.34
C ASP A 198 7.29 -8.91 -10.03
N VAL A 199 6.57 -7.81 -10.24
CA VAL A 199 5.14 -7.74 -10.00
C VAL A 199 4.41 -8.68 -10.96
N ALA A 200 3.76 -9.70 -10.42
CA ALA A 200 2.91 -10.60 -11.19
C ALA A 200 1.85 -11.24 -10.29
N ALA A 201 0.70 -11.56 -10.89
CA ALA A 201 -0.32 -12.37 -10.22
C ALA A 201 -0.72 -13.55 -11.12
N SER A 202 -1.01 -14.69 -10.51
CA SER A 202 -1.55 -15.86 -11.19
C SER A 202 -2.94 -16.20 -10.65
N PRO A 203 -3.86 -16.70 -11.49
CA PRO A 203 -5.15 -17.19 -11.02
C PRO A 203 -4.98 -18.38 -10.08
N SER A 204 -5.96 -18.64 -9.21
CA SER A 204 -6.02 -19.90 -8.48
C SER A 204 -6.12 -21.06 -9.48
N PRO A 205 -5.36 -22.16 -9.29
CA PRO A 205 -5.61 -23.40 -10.02
C PRO A 205 -7.00 -23.97 -9.71
#